data_AF-A0A6J1KD23-F1
#
_entry.id   AF-A0A6J1KD23-F1
#
_cell.length_a   1.000
_cell.length_b   1.000
_cell.length_c   1.000
_cell.angle_alpha   90.00
_cell.angle_beta   90.00
_cell.angle_gamma   90.00
#
_symmetry.space_group_name_H-M   'P 1'
#
loop_
_entity.id
_entity.type
_entity.pdbx_description
1 polymer ?
#
loop_
_entity_poly.entity_id
_entity_poly.type
_entity_poly.pdbx_seq_one_letter_code
_entity_poly.pdbx_strand_id
1 'polypeptide(L)'
;MFLSWRKSKLGFLPKLKKEHLPGVDSGSEIVIPSHFLCPISLDLMKDPVILSTGITYDRESIEKWIEGGNFSCPVTKQDLMSFDLIPNHTLRRMIQDWCVANHSYGIERIPTPRIPVTPYEVNDVCSRIAVATQRGDSKRCSELVGKIRNWARESERNRRCVVNGGTGIVLAASFEHFAGVSIEKHVGLLEEILLVLVCVFPISIEGLSKLGSADSLKCLVSFLVGKNLSPKQNAVFVLKELLLVDQRYVDSLAAIEGVSEALVSIIREPLCPSATKSSLTAIFYMILPSEISEKMTMKFMELGLVSQLLDFLVDAEKSLCEKALGVLDGICDFKQGREKLYQNALTIPLLVKKILRVSEVASEYCLSILLKLCKSGEKGEDEARVEAAQLGAFQKIIVLLQVGCGGDMKDKVTEMLKLLNLYKDRLDCIDSSMHFKFLKKSF
;
A
#
# COMPACT_ATOMS: atom_id res chain seq x y z
N MET A 1 13.96 21.88 9.22
CA MET A 1 13.89 23.13 8.43
C MET A 1 13.47 22.75 7.01
N PHE A 2 12.29 23.24 6.59
CA PHE A 2 11.81 23.58 5.23
C PHE A 2 12.64 23.05 4.02
N LEU A 3 12.10 22.49 2.92
CA LEU A 3 10.86 22.76 2.17
C LEU A 3 10.76 21.78 0.97
N SER A 4 9.54 21.33 0.63
CA SER A 4 8.94 21.04 -0.71
C SER A 4 9.74 20.20 -1.75
N TRP A 5 9.19 19.38 -2.64
CA TRP A 5 8.24 19.69 -3.73
C TRP A 5 7.53 18.38 -4.12
N ARG A 6 6.19 18.34 -4.07
CA ARG A 6 5.37 17.39 -4.84
C ARG A 6 4.67 18.18 -5.95
N LYS A 7 5.12 18.00 -7.19
CA LYS A 7 4.36 18.41 -8.38
C LYS A 7 3.36 17.30 -8.72
N SER A 8 2.08 17.65 -8.66
CA SER A 8 0.97 16.86 -9.16
C SER A 8 1.06 16.75 -10.69
N LYS A 9 0.97 15.53 -11.21
CA LYS A 9 0.69 15.29 -12.62
C LYS A 9 -0.78 15.61 -12.86
N LEU A 10 -1.06 16.61 -13.72
CA LEU A 10 -2.39 16.84 -14.28
C LEU A 10 -2.84 15.56 -15.01
N GLY A 11 -4.04 15.10 -14.67
CA GLY A 11 -4.66 13.92 -15.22
C GLY A 11 -4.98 14.09 -16.70
N PHE A 12 -4.60 13.09 -17.49
CA PHE A 12 -5.12 12.84 -18.81
C PHE A 12 -6.62 12.52 -18.74
N LEU A 13 -7.41 13.10 -19.63
CA LEU A 13 -8.82 12.78 -19.87
C LEU A 13 -9.01 11.26 -20.10
N PRO A 14 -9.99 10.59 -19.46
CA PRO A 14 -10.49 9.33 -19.95
C PRO A 14 -11.46 9.60 -21.11
N LYS A 15 -11.05 9.24 -22.34
CA LYS A 15 -11.99 9.07 -23.44
C LYS A 15 -12.94 7.93 -23.08
N LEU A 16 -14.21 8.23 -22.84
CA LEU A 16 -15.27 7.23 -22.73
C LEU A 16 -15.36 6.47 -24.07
N LYS A 17 -15.12 5.16 -24.03
CA LYS A 17 -15.29 4.25 -25.18
C LYS A 17 -16.77 4.15 -25.53
N LYS A 18 -17.11 4.38 -26.80
CA LYS A 18 -18.43 4.09 -27.38
C LYS A 18 -18.56 2.57 -27.60
N GLU A 19 -19.50 1.93 -26.92
CA GLU A 19 -20.09 0.68 -27.39
C GLU A 19 -21.29 1.02 -28.28
N HIS A 20 -21.30 0.46 -29.49
CA HIS A 20 -22.28 0.73 -30.54
C HIS A 20 -23.54 -0.13 -30.33
N LEU A 21 -24.68 0.50 -30.09
CA LEU A 21 -26.02 -0.07 -30.31
C LEU A 21 -26.70 0.76 -31.41
N PRO A 22 -27.35 0.13 -32.40
CA PRO A 22 -27.80 0.84 -33.59
C PRO A 22 -29.14 1.55 -33.34
N GLY A 23 -29.19 2.85 -33.67
CA GLY A 23 -30.45 3.55 -33.93
C GLY A 23 -30.83 4.66 -32.94
N VAL A 24 -29.97 5.65 -32.71
CA VAL A 24 -30.40 7.03 -32.38
C VAL A 24 -29.41 8.01 -33.04
N ASP A 25 -29.97 9.07 -33.60
CA ASP A 25 -29.33 10.12 -34.40
C ASP A 25 -28.05 10.69 -33.77
N SER A 26 -27.03 10.90 -34.61
CA SER A 26 -25.69 11.32 -34.20
C SER A 26 -25.51 12.82 -34.46
N GLY A 27 -25.25 13.65 -33.45
CA GLY A 27 -24.68 14.97 -33.74
C GLY A 27 -24.55 16.03 -32.65
N SER A 28 -25.30 16.00 -31.54
CA SER A 28 -25.14 17.02 -30.50
C SER A 28 -24.29 16.49 -29.35
N GLU A 29 -23.00 16.86 -29.32
CA GLU A 29 -22.24 16.81 -28.08
C GLU A 29 -22.97 17.68 -27.05
N ILE A 30 -23.46 17.07 -25.97
CA ILE A 30 -24.03 17.85 -24.88
C ILE A 30 -22.91 18.66 -24.25
N VAL A 31 -23.03 19.98 -24.35
CA VAL A 31 -22.18 20.91 -23.62
C VAL A 31 -22.76 21.09 -22.23
N ILE A 32 -22.01 20.70 -21.21
CA ILE A 32 -22.37 20.98 -19.82
C ILE A 32 -22.33 22.50 -19.61
N PRO A 33 -23.44 23.13 -19.15
CA PRO A 33 -23.42 24.55 -18.83
C PRO A 33 -22.31 24.89 -17.84
N SER A 34 -21.53 25.94 -18.15
CA SER A 34 -20.32 26.29 -17.38
C SER A 34 -20.58 26.55 -15.90
N HIS A 35 -21.76 27.05 -15.54
CA HIS A 35 -22.18 27.30 -14.15
C HIS A 35 -22.53 26.03 -13.36
N PHE A 36 -22.60 24.86 -14.03
CA PHE A 36 -22.72 23.55 -13.37
C PHE A 36 -21.37 22.89 -13.10
N LEU A 37 -20.28 23.44 -13.65
CA LEU A 37 -18.94 22.90 -13.48
C LEU A 37 -18.27 23.46 -12.24
N CYS A 38 -17.61 22.59 -11.48
CA CYS A 38 -16.82 23.01 -10.34
C CYS A 38 -15.59 23.81 -10.82
N PRO A 39 -15.30 25.00 -10.26
CA PRO A 39 -14.12 25.77 -10.66
C PRO A 39 -12.77 25.10 -10.34
N ILE A 40 -12.76 24.07 -9.47
CA ILE A 40 -11.54 23.34 -9.09
C ILE A 40 -11.35 22.11 -10.00
N SER A 41 -12.34 21.22 -10.06
CA SER A 41 -12.21 19.97 -10.83
C SER A 41 -12.54 20.13 -12.32
N LEU A 42 -13.27 21.19 -12.68
CA LEU A 42 -13.87 21.41 -14.00
C LEU A 42 -14.90 20.34 -14.41
N ASP A 43 -15.33 19.51 -13.45
CA ASP A 43 -16.36 18.48 -13.62
C ASP A 43 -17.73 18.97 -13.14
N LEU A 44 -18.79 18.32 -13.59
CA LEU A 44 -20.16 18.56 -13.13
C LEU A 44 -20.25 18.42 -11.60
N MET A 45 -20.74 19.47 -10.93
CA MET A 45 -20.89 19.49 -9.47
C MET A 45 -21.93 18.46 -9.01
N LYS A 46 -21.53 17.57 -8.11
CA LYS A 46 -22.43 16.56 -7.51
C LYS A 46 -23.08 17.10 -6.25
N ASP A 47 -22.30 17.79 -5.43
CA ASP A 47 -22.78 18.46 -4.23
C ASP A 47 -22.34 19.93 -4.22
N PRO A 48 -23.09 20.82 -4.90
CA PRO A 48 -22.70 22.23 -4.98
C PRO A 48 -22.82 22.92 -3.61
N VAL A 49 -21.74 23.55 -3.17
CA VAL A 49 -21.61 24.28 -1.90
C VAL A 49 -21.01 25.65 -2.10
N ILE A 50 -21.53 26.63 -1.35
CA ILE A 50 -21.12 28.03 -1.40
C ILE A 50 -20.09 28.27 -0.30
N LEU A 51 -18.96 28.84 -0.69
CA LEU A 51 -17.93 29.31 0.22
C LEU A 51 -18.28 30.72 0.74
N SER A 52 -17.66 31.18 1.82
CA SER A 52 -17.87 32.55 2.38
C SER A 52 -17.67 33.68 1.37
N THR A 53 -16.91 33.44 0.29
CA THR A 53 -16.70 34.36 -0.84
C THR A 53 -17.84 34.39 -1.86
N GLY A 54 -18.90 33.58 -1.68
CA GLY A 54 -20.05 33.50 -2.56
C GLY A 54 -19.87 32.59 -3.78
N ILE A 55 -18.67 32.03 -4.00
CA ILE A 55 -18.41 31.11 -5.12
C ILE A 55 -18.88 29.70 -4.76
N THR A 56 -19.52 29.03 -5.72
CA THR A 56 -19.98 27.65 -5.57
C THR A 56 -18.95 26.66 -6.13
N TYR A 57 -18.69 25.60 -5.37
CA TYR A 57 -17.80 24.51 -5.74
C TYR A 57 -18.49 23.17 -5.51
N ASP A 58 -17.98 22.09 -6.10
CA ASP A 58 -18.31 20.76 -5.63
C ASP A 58 -17.69 20.54 -4.24
N ARG A 59 -18.48 20.01 -3.29
CA ARG A 59 -18.07 19.82 -1.89
C ARG A 59 -16.77 19.06 -1.76
N GLU A 60 -16.62 17.94 -2.47
CA GLU A 60 -15.42 17.09 -2.35
C GLU A 60 -14.17 17.85 -2.82
N SER A 61 -14.31 18.65 -3.87
CA SER A 61 -13.21 19.43 -4.43
C SER A 61 -12.75 20.54 -3.49
N ILE A 62 -13.68 21.29 -2.88
CA ILE A 62 -13.32 22.38 -1.96
C ILE A 62 -12.85 21.87 -0.60
N GLU A 63 -13.41 20.75 -0.10
CA GLU A 63 -12.92 20.10 1.13
C GLU A 63 -11.45 19.66 0.94
N LYS A 64 -11.12 18.98 -0.16
CA LYS A 64 -9.74 18.60 -0.48
C LYS A 64 -8.79 19.80 -0.63
N TRP A 65 -9.26 20.90 -1.20
CA TRP A 65 -8.47 22.13 -1.32
C TRP A 65 -8.07 22.70 0.05
N ILE A 66 -9.05 22.83 0.95
CA ILE A 66 -8.85 23.34 2.32
C ILE A 66 -7.93 22.39 3.10
N GLU A 67 -8.17 21.09 3.00
CA GLU A 67 -7.36 20.05 3.65
C GLU A 67 -5.92 19.99 3.14
N GLY A 68 -5.69 20.41 1.89
CA GLY A 68 -4.36 20.59 1.33
C GLY A 68 -3.55 21.71 1.97
N GLY A 69 -4.08 22.38 3.01
CA GLY A 69 -3.46 23.51 3.70
C GLY A 69 -3.70 24.85 3.02
N ASN A 70 -4.68 24.93 2.10
CA ASN A 70 -5.01 26.16 1.42
C ASN A 70 -6.15 26.89 2.16
N PHE A 71 -5.83 28.02 2.77
CA PHE A 71 -6.79 28.83 3.51
C PHE A 71 -7.37 30.00 2.70
N SER A 72 -7.18 29.98 1.38
CA SER A 72 -7.70 30.99 0.46
C SER A 72 -8.68 30.40 -0.55
N CYS A 73 -9.60 31.23 -1.02
CA CYS A 73 -10.56 30.86 -2.05
C CYS A 73 -9.83 30.54 -3.38
N PRO A 74 -10.09 29.38 -4.01
CA PRO A 74 -9.42 28.98 -5.25
C PRO A 74 -9.52 30.01 -6.38
N VAL A 75 -10.68 30.64 -6.52
CA VAL A 75 -10.99 31.61 -7.59
C VAL A 75 -10.62 33.03 -7.17
N THR A 76 -11.14 33.52 -6.04
CA THR A 76 -10.95 34.94 -5.66
C THR A 76 -9.60 35.23 -5.00
N LYS A 77 -8.86 34.18 -4.61
CA LYS A 77 -7.59 34.27 -3.86
C LYS A 77 -7.69 35.02 -2.53
N GLN A 78 -8.90 35.31 -2.05
CA GLN A 78 -9.14 35.91 -0.74
C GLN A 78 -8.99 34.87 0.36
N ASP A 79 -8.40 35.26 1.49
CA ASP A 79 -8.31 34.40 2.66
C ASP A 79 -9.69 34.12 3.26
N LEU A 80 -9.90 32.88 3.66
CA LEU A 80 -11.17 32.39 4.19
C LEU A 80 -11.27 32.73 5.67
N MET A 81 -12.20 33.62 5.99
CA MET A 81 -12.53 33.97 7.38
C MET A 81 -13.36 32.88 8.07
N SER A 82 -14.08 32.06 7.29
CA SER A 82 -14.81 30.88 7.74
C SER A 82 -14.71 29.78 6.68
N PHE A 83 -14.65 28.53 7.16
CA PHE A 83 -14.64 27.30 6.37
C PHE A 83 -16.02 26.65 6.25
N ASP A 84 -17.08 27.37 6.65
CA ASP A 84 -18.45 26.88 6.53
C ASP A 84 -18.83 26.71 5.05
N LEU A 85 -19.26 25.49 4.70
CA LEU A 85 -19.69 25.13 3.35
C LEU A 85 -21.21 25.05 3.30
N ILE A 86 -21.85 26.11 2.82
CA ILE A 86 -23.30 26.25 2.78
C ILE A 86 -23.83 25.52 1.53
N PRO A 87 -24.72 24.51 1.66
CA PRO A 87 -25.27 23.82 0.49
C PRO A 87 -26.02 24.77 -0.47
N ASN A 88 -25.69 24.73 -1.77
CA ASN A 88 -26.44 25.44 -2.81
C ASN A 88 -27.58 24.55 -3.35
N HIS A 89 -28.68 24.49 -2.61
CA HIS A 89 -29.83 23.65 -2.97
C HIS A 89 -30.46 24.01 -4.32
N THR A 90 -30.47 25.30 -4.68
CA THR A 90 -31.00 25.78 -5.95
C THR A 90 -30.17 25.27 -7.12
N LEU A 91 -28.84 25.46 -7.08
CA LEU A 91 -27.96 24.98 -8.14
C LEU A 91 -27.98 23.46 -8.24
N ARG A 92 -28.06 22.74 -7.11
CA ARG A 92 -28.21 21.29 -7.12
C ARG A 92 -29.47 20.85 -7.85
N ARG A 93 -30.60 21.50 -7.60
CA ARG A 93 -31.86 21.21 -8.29
C ARG A 93 -31.73 21.47 -9.79
N MET A 94 -31.15 22.61 -10.19
CA MET A 94 -30.91 22.94 -11.60
C MET A 94 -30.04 21.89 -12.30
N ILE A 95 -28.98 21.43 -11.65
CA ILE A 95 -28.11 20.36 -12.16
C ILE A 95 -28.89 19.05 -12.31
N GLN A 96 -29.66 18.67 -11.30
CA GLN A 96 -30.47 17.45 -11.34
C GLN A 96 -31.52 17.49 -12.45
N ASP A 97 -32.22 18.61 -12.62
CA ASP A 97 -33.22 18.81 -13.67
C ASP A 97 -32.56 18.75 -15.06
N TRP A 98 -31.37 19.35 -15.20
CA TRP A 98 -30.57 19.24 -16.41
C TRP A 98 -30.14 17.80 -16.71
N CYS A 99 -29.72 17.02 -15.70
CA CYS A 99 -29.41 15.60 -15.89
C CYS A 99 -30.64 14.83 -16.39
N VAL A 100 -31.82 15.06 -15.80
CA VAL A 100 -33.07 14.41 -16.21
C VAL A 100 -33.44 14.77 -17.64
N ALA A 101 -33.35 16.05 -18.02
CA ALA A 101 -33.63 16.51 -19.37
C ALA A 101 -32.68 15.91 -20.43
N ASN A 102 -31.47 15.52 -20.02
CA ASN A 102 -30.45 14.95 -20.90
C ASN A 102 -30.24 13.43 -20.70
N HIS A 103 -31.19 12.75 -20.05
CA HIS A 103 -31.10 11.31 -19.77
C HIS A 103 -30.96 10.46 -21.05
N SER A 104 -31.58 10.88 -22.16
CA SER A 104 -31.49 10.20 -23.47
C SER A 104 -30.07 10.12 -24.04
N TYR A 105 -29.15 10.93 -23.54
CA TYR A 105 -27.77 10.97 -23.97
C TYR A 105 -26.81 10.27 -22.97
N GLY A 106 -27.36 9.48 -22.04
CA GLY A 106 -26.58 8.73 -21.04
C GLY A 106 -26.19 9.53 -19.81
N ILE A 107 -26.80 10.71 -19.59
CA ILE A 107 -26.57 11.51 -18.37
C ILE A 107 -27.52 11.03 -17.27
N GLU A 108 -26.98 10.36 -16.27
CA GLU A 108 -27.74 9.93 -15.11
C GLU A 108 -27.99 11.08 -14.13
N ARG A 109 -29.14 11.04 -13.46
CA ARG A 109 -29.49 12.00 -12.42
C ARG A 109 -28.58 11.82 -11.21
N ILE A 110 -27.89 12.88 -10.82
CA ILE A 110 -27.09 12.90 -9.59
C ILE A 110 -28.02 12.80 -8.36
N PRO A 111 -27.87 11.79 -7.49
CA PRO A 111 -28.69 11.66 -6.29
C PRO A 111 -28.41 12.79 -5.30
N THR A 112 -29.42 13.18 -4.53
CA THR A 112 -29.23 14.16 -3.46
C THR A 112 -28.29 13.57 -2.40
N PRO A 113 -27.19 14.26 -2.04
CA PRO A 113 -26.30 13.83 -0.97
C PRO A 113 -27.08 13.59 0.32
N ARG A 114 -26.85 12.44 0.96
CA ARG A 114 -27.41 12.13 2.28
C ARG A 114 -26.76 13.03 3.33
N ILE A 115 -27.46 13.23 4.45
CA ILE A 115 -26.94 13.98 5.58
C ILE A 115 -25.68 13.26 6.07
N PRO A 116 -24.51 13.93 6.11
CA PRO A 116 -23.28 13.30 6.61
C PRO A 116 -23.45 12.86 8.06
N VAL A 117 -22.80 11.74 8.41
CA VAL A 117 -22.82 11.24 9.78
C VAL A 117 -22.13 12.23 10.71
N THR A 118 -22.70 12.41 11.90
CA THR A 118 -22.14 13.28 12.94
C THR A 118 -21.22 12.50 13.87
N PRO A 119 -20.24 13.16 14.53
CA PRO A 119 -19.40 12.52 15.54
C PRO A 119 -20.21 11.91 16.69
N TYR A 120 -21.33 12.54 17.06
CA TYR A 120 -22.23 12.02 18.09
C TYR A 120 -22.85 10.69 17.69
N GLU A 121 -23.33 10.55 16.45
CA GLU A 121 -23.91 9.31 15.94
C GLU A 121 -22.87 8.18 15.85
N VAL A 122 -21.63 8.50 15.45
CA VAL A 122 -20.53 7.54 15.46
C VAL A 122 -20.26 7.08 16.90
N ASN A 123 -20.16 8.02 17.85
CA ASN A 123 -19.91 7.70 19.26
C ASN A 123 -21.04 6.85 19.87
N ASP A 124 -22.31 7.17 19.60
CA ASP A 124 -23.46 6.36 20.05
C ASP A 124 -23.35 4.92 19.57
N VAL A 125 -23.08 4.72 18.28
CA VAL A 125 -22.95 3.38 17.71
C VAL A 125 -21.73 2.65 18.29
N CYS A 126 -20.60 3.33 18.47
CA CYS A 126 -19.41 2.78 19.13
C CYS A 126 -19.71 2.33 20.57
N SER A 127 -20.40 3.15 21.37
CA SER A 127 -20.81 2.76 22.73
C SER A 127 -21.73 1.54 22.73
N ARG A 128 -22.65 1.46 21.77
CA ARG A 128 -23.54 0.29 21.62
C ARG A 128 -22.82 -0.97 21.17
N ILE A 129 -21.79 -0.84 20.32
CA ILE A 129 -20.90 -1.96 19.96
C ILE A 129 -20.19 -2.46 21.22
N ALA A 130 -19.59 -1.56 22.01
CA ALA A 130 -18.91 -1.94 23.24
C ALA A 130 -19.84 -2.71 24.21
N VAL A 131 -21.10 -2.26 24.37
CA VAL A 131 -22.10 -2.96 25.19
C VAL A 131 -22.48 -4.32 24.60
N ALA A 132 -22.68 -4.42 23.29
CA ALA A 132 -22.99 -5.69 22.62
C ALA A 132 -21.84 -6.70 22.77
N THR A 133 -20.60 -6.24 22.62
CA THR A 133 -19.38 -7.03 22.83
C THR A 133 -19.32 -7.55 24.26
N GLN A 134 -19.50 -6.70 25.28
CA GLN A 134 -19.47 -7.13 26.68
C GLN A 134 -20.53 -8.20 27.01
N ARG A 135 -21.66 -8.19 26.31
CA ARG A 135 -22.74 -9.17 26.47
C ARG A 135 -22.56 -10.44 25.63
N GLY A 136 -21.54 -10.50 24.78
CA GLY A 136 -21.35 -11.59 23.81
C GLY A 136 -22.43 -11.62 22.71
N ASP A 137 -23.17 -10.53 22.49
CA ASP A 137 -24.23 -10.46 21.49
C ASP A 137 -23.65 -10.21 20.08
N SER A 138 -23.16 -11.29 19.49
CA SER A 138 -22.51 -11.26 18.16
C SER A 138 -23.43 -10.77 17.04
N LYS A 139 -24.73 -11.08 17.10
CA LYS A 139 -25.71 -10.63 16.10
C LYS A 139 -25.87 -9.13 16.16
N ARG A 140 -26.08 -8.57 17.36
CA ARG A 140 -26.22 -7.13 17.53
C ARG A 140 -24.93 -6.39 17.18
N CYS A 141 -23.78 -6.97 17.52
CA CYS A 141 -22.49 -6.40 17.14
C CYS A 141 -22.35 -6.33 15.61
N SER A 142 -22.66 -7.42 14.88
CA SER A 142 -22.59 -7.43 13.40
C SER A 142 -23.50 -6.37 12.78
N GLU A 143 -24.74 -6.20 13.25
CA GLU A 143 -25.64 -5.15 12.75
C GLU A 143 -25.04 -3.74 12.90
N LEU A 144 -24.41 -3.46 14.05
CA LEU A 144 -23.82 -2.15 14.34
C LEU A 144 -22.52 -1.92 13.56
N VAL A 145 -21.67 -2.94 13.44
CA VAL A 145 -20.45 -2.89 12.60
C VAL A 145 -20.82 -2.69 11.14
N GLY A 146 -21.86 -3.38 10.66
CA GLY A 146 -22.42 -3.19 9.32
C GLY A 146 -22.92 -1.76 9.09
N LYS A 147 -23.50 -1.12 10.11
CA LYS A 147 -23.89 0.30 10.05
C LYS A 147 -22.67 1.23 9.90
N ILE A 148 -21.60 1.00 10.66
CA ILE A 148 -20.34 1.74 10.53
C ILE A 148 -19.74 1.56 9.13
N ARG A 149 -19.72 0.32 8.62
CA ARG A 149 -19.23 0.01 7.27
C ARG A 149 -19.99 0.82 6.22
N ASN A 150 -21.31 0.88 6.33
CA ASN A 150 -22.14 1.60 5.37
C ASN A 150 -21.84 3.11 5.41
N TRP A 151 -21.67 3.70 6.60
CA TRP A 151 -21.25 5.09 6.72
C TRP A 151 -19.89 5.34 6.09
N ALA A 152 -18.89 4.51 6.37
CA ALA A 152 -17.54 4.66 5.83
C ALA A 152 -17.48 4.52 4.30
N ARG A 153 -18.36 3.70 3.70
CA ARG A 153 -18.46 3.53 2.24
C ARG A 153 -19.24 4.66 1.54
N GLU A 154 -20.10 5.36 2.27
CA GLU A 154 -21.00 6.34 1.67
C GLU A 154 -20.28 7.62 1.24
N SER A 155 -19.29 8.09 2.01
CA SER A 155 -18.46 9.24 1.63
C SER A 155 -17.14 9.29 2.38
N GLU A 156 -16.14 9.93 1.78
CA GLU A 156 -14.84 10.17 2.43
C GLU A 156 -14.97 11.02 3.71
N ARG A 157 -15.92 11.96 3.73
CA ARG A 157 -16.25 12.73 4.94
C ARG A 157 -16.77 11.84 6.06
N ASN A 158 -17.69 10.92 5.76
CA ASN A 158 -18.19 9.97 6.75
C ASN A 158 -17.08 9.03 7.22
N ARG A 159 -16.24 8.54 6.31
CA ARG A 159 -15.08 7.70 6.65
C ARG A 159 -14.17 8.40 7.65
N ARG A 160 -13.84 9.67 7.41
CA ARG A 160 -13.02 10.48 8.34
C ARG A 160 -13.72 10.69 9.69
N CYS A 161 -15.02 10.95 9.69
CA CYS A 161 -15.79 11.05 10.93
C CYS A 161 -15.74 9.73 11.73
N VAL A 162 -15.86 8.59 11.06
CA VAL A 162 -15.74 7.26 11.68
C VAL A 162 -14.33 7.04 12.26
N VAL A 163 -13.27 7.37 11.51
CA VAL A 163 -11.88 7.27 11.97
C VAL A 163 -11.66 8.13 13.23
N ASN A 164 -12.07 9.39 13.18
CA ASN A 164 -11.86 10.35 14.26
C ASN A 164 -12.73 10.05 15.50
N GLY A 165 -13.83 9.31 15.34
CA GLY A 165 -14.73 8.90 16.44
C GLY A 165 -14.20 7.74 17.31
N GLY A 166 -12.91 7.40 17.23
CA GLY A 166 -12.31 6.34 18.06
C GLY A 166 -12.77 4.92 17.70
N THR A 167 -13.45 4.75 16.56
CA THR A 167 -14.02 3.47 16.10
C THR A 167 -13.00 2.35 16.08
N GLY A 168 -11.75 2.63 15.69
CA GLY A 168 -10.68 1.64 15.61
C GLY A 168 -10.42 0.91 16.93
N ILE A 169 -10.48 1.61 18.06
CA ILE A 169 -10.24 1.02 19.39
C ILE A 169 -11.38 0.07 19.76
N VAL A 170 -12.62 0.50 19.56
CA VAL A 170 -13.83 -0.29 19.87
C VAL A 170 -13.90 -1.55 19.02
N LEU A 171 -13.58 -1.44 17.73
CA LEU A 171 -13.52 -2.58 16.83
C LEU A 171 -12.40 -3.54 17.19
N ALA A 172 -11.20 -3.04 17.54
CA ALA A 172 -10.08 -3.87 17.96
C ALA A 172 -10.39 -4.64 19.26
N ALA A 173 -11.00 -3.98 20.25
CA ALA A 173 -11.44 -4.64 21.48
C ALA A 173 -12.54 -5.68 21.22
N SER A 174 -13.45 -5.40 20.28
CA SER A 174 -14.49 -6.36 19.89
C SER A 174 -13.89 -7.56 19.15
N PHE A 175 -12.91 -7.34 18.29
CA PHE A 175 -12.17 -8.40 17.62
C PHE A 175 -11.48 -9.32 18.63
N GLU A 176 -10.72 -8.75 19.58
CA GLU A 176 -10.07 -9.49 20.67
C GLU A 176 -11.08 -10.34 21.44
N HIS A 177 -12.20 -9.75 21.87
CA HIS A 177 -13.20 -10.44 22.67
C HIS A 177 -13.82 -11.64 21.94
N PHE A 178 -14.34 -11.45 20.71
CA PHE A 178 -15.00 -12.52 19.99
C PHE A 178 -14.01 -13.59 19.48
N ALA A 179 -12.77 -13.21 19.17
CA ALA A 179 -11.70 -14.15 18.85
C ALA A 179 -11.36 -15.04 20.05
N GLY A 180 -11.27 -14.46 21.25
CA GLY A 180 -11.01 -15.20 22.49
C GLY A 180 -12.15 -16.13 22.93
N VAL A 181 -13.40 -15.80 22.57
CA VAL A 181 -14.56 -16.68 22.84
C VAL A 181 -14.57 -17.89 21.90
N SER A 182 -14.59 -17.66 20.58
CA SER A 182 -14.55 -18.73 19.57
C SER A 182 -14.48 -18.13 18.16
N ILE A 183 -13.39 -18.39 17.45
CA ILE A 183 -13.21 -17.99 16.05
C ILE A 183 -14.29 -18.62 15.15
N GLU A 184 -14.54 -19.92 15.30
CA GLU A 184 -15.48 -20.66 14.45
C GLU A 184 -16.93 -20.16 14.59
N LYS A 185 -17.39 -19.90 15.82
CA LYS A 185 -18.74 -19.40 16.06
C LYS A 185 -18.95 -17.97 15.57
N HIS A 186 -17.90 -17.17 15.54
CA HIS A 186 -17.97 -15.73 15.25
C HIS A 186 -17.27 -15.34 13.95
N VAL A 187 -16.95 -16.31 13.07
CA VAL A 187 -16.18 -16.11 11.85
C VAL A 187 -16.71 -14.94 11.01
N GLY A 188 -18.03 -14.90 10.74
CA GLY A 188 -18.63 -13.84 9.93
C GLY A 188 -18.55 -12.44 10.56
N LEU A 189 -18.70 -12.34 11.89
CA LEU A 189 -18.55 -11.08 12.61
C LEU A 189 -17.08 -10.63 12.61
N LEU A 190 -16.15 -11.55 12.85
CA LEU A 190 -14.71 -11.26 12.89
C LEU A 190 -14.20 -10.82 11.50
N GLU A 191 -14.65 -11.45 10.42
CA GLU A 191 -14.37 -11.02 9.05
C GLU A 191 -14.92 -9.61 8.77
N GLU A 192 -16.13 -9.30 9.26
CA GLU A 192 -16.77 -7.99 9.08
C GLU A 192 -16.06 -6.90 9.89
N ILE A 193 -15.69 -7.17 11.15
CA ILE A 193 -14.89 -6.26 11.98
C ILE A 193 -13.54 -6.00 11.31
N LEU A 194 -12.86 -7.06 10.84
CA LEU A 194 -11.56 -6.95 10.20
C LEU A 194 -11.61 -6.12 8.91
N LEU A 195 -12.67 -6.26 8.11
CA LEU A 195 -12.90 -5.42 6.94
C LEU A 195 -13.02 -3.93 7.30
N VAL A 196 -13.79 -3.61 8.34
CA VAL A 196 -13.97 -2.21 8.77
C VAL A 196 -12.70 -1.66 9.41
N LEU A 197 -11.96 -2.48 10.16
CA LEU A 197 -10.66 -2.13 10.75
C LEU A 197 -9.72 -1.59 9.68
N VAL A 198 -9.54 -2.30 8.55
CA VAL A 198 -8.70 -1.84 7.42
C VAL A 198 -9.12 -0.46 6.90
N CYS A 199 -10.41 -0.13 6.90
CA CYS A 199 -10.91 1.18 6.47
C CYS A 199 -10.61 2.31 7.47
N VAL A 200 -10.38 1.99 8.74
CA VAL A 200 -10.20 2.97 9.82
C VAL A 200 -8.75 3.11 10.30
N PHE A 201 -7.78 2.42 9.66
CA PHE A 201 -6.36 2.66 9.93
C PHE A 201 -5.91 4.07 9.49
N PRO A 202 -4.92 4.67 10.18
CA PRO A 202 -4.22 4.15 11.35
C PRO A 202 -5.06 4.19 12.64
N ILE A 203 -4.88 3.21 13.52
CA ILE A 203 -5.52 3.17 14.85
C ILE A 203 -4.49 3.43 15.96
N SER A 204 -4.97 3.75 17.17
CA SER A 204 -4.08 4.04 18.31
C SER A 204 -3.26 2.82 18.75
N ILE A 205 -2.16 3.05 19.47
CA ILE A 205 -1.34 2.00 20.09
C ILE A 205 -2.19 1.10 21.01
N GLU A 206 -3.19 1.68 21.69
CA GLU A 206 -4.14 0.91 22.49
C GLU A 206 -4.92 -0.08 21.61
N GLY A 207 -5.50 0.36 20.49
CA GLY A 207 -6.18 -0.52 19.54
C GLY A 207 -5.25 -1.58 18.94
N LEU A 208 -4.00 -1.23 18.63
CA LEU A 208 -3.01 -2.19 18.16
C LEU A 208 -2.66 -3.23 19.23
N SER A 209 -2.58 -2.86 20.51
CA SER A 209 -2.30 -3.82 21.58
C SER A 209 -3.40 -4.88 21.70
N LYS A 210 -4.66 -4.51 21.42
CA LYS A 210 -5.81 -5.42 21.35
C LYS A 210 -5.73 -6.38 20.16
N LEU A 211 -5.36 -5.89 18.99
CA LEU A 211 -5.14 -6.74 17.79
C LEU A 211 -3.88 -7.62 17.92
N GLY A 212 -2.94 -7.23 18.77
CA GLY A 212 -1.73 -7.98 19.08
C GLY A 212 -1.85 -9.00 20.20
N SER A 213 -3.05 -9.21 20.77
CA SER A 213 -3.28 -10.25 21.77
C SER A 213 -3.16 -11.65 21.16
N ALA A 214 -2.90 -12.67 21.98
CA ALA A 214 -2.71 -14.04 21.51
C ALA A 214 -3.93 -14.57 20.72
N ASP A 215 -5.14 -14.25 21.17
CA ASP A 215 -6.38 -14.68 20.52
C ASP A 215 -6.62 -13.94 19.20
N SER A 216 -6.35 -12.62 19.18
CA SER A 216 -6.42 -11.82 17.95
C SER A 216 -5.42 -12.32 16.90
N LEU A 217 -4.17 -12.59 17.30
CA LEU A 217 -3.14 -13.11 16.40
C LEU A 217 -3.50 -14.50 15.84
N LYS A 218 -4.01 -15.41 16.68
CA LYS A 218 -4.51 -16.72 16.22
C LYS A 218 -5.64 -16.57 15.20
N CYS A 219 -6.56 -15.63 15.42
CA CYS A 219 -7.64 -15.34 14.48
C CYS A 219 -7.14 -14.72 13.17
N LEU A 220 -6.16 -13.81 13.23
CA LEU A 220 -5.56 -13.23 12.03
C LEU A 220 -4.82 -14.30 11.21
N VAL A 221 -4.08 -15.20 11.86
CA VAL A 221 -3.40 -16.30 11.18
C VAL A 221 -4.40 -17.31 10.61
N SER A 222 -5.50 -17.61 11.29
CA SER A 222 -6.53 -18.51 10.74
C SER A 222 -7.17 -17.94 9.46
N PHE A 223 -7.43 -16.63 9.41
CA PHE A 223 -7.86 -15.96 8.17
C PHE A 223 -6.78 -15.93 7.09
N LEU A 224 -5.51 -15.79 7.49
CA LEU A 224 -4.38 -15.83 6.57
C LEU A 224 -4.19 -17.22 5.95
N VAL A 225 -4.39 -18.30 6.70
CA VAL A 225 -4.31 -19.68 6.22
C VAL A 225 -5.56 -20.06 5.41
N GLY A 226 -6.71 -19.43 5.70
CA GLY A 226 -7.99 -19.68 5.05
C GLY A 226 -8.00 -19.47 3.53
N LYS A 227 -9.05 -20.00 2.89
CA LYS A 227 -9.27 -19.90 1.43
C LYS A 227 -9.91 -18.57 1.00
N ASN A 228 -10.59 -17.87 1.91
CA ASN A 228 -11.31 -16.64 1.59
C ASN A 228 -10.32 -15.50 1.33
N LEU A 229 -10.38 -14.91 0.12
CA LEU A 229 -9.40 -13.91 -0.30
C LEU A 229 -9.52 -12.59 0.46
N SER A 230 -10.73 -12.10 0.72
CA SER A 230 -10.95 -10.81 1.41
C SER A 230 -10.43 -10.82 2.86
N PRO A 231 -10.80 -11.78 3.73
CA PRO A 231 -10.23 -11.91 5.07
C PRO A 231 -8.71 -12.10 5.05
N LYS A 232 -8.17 -12.91 4.12
CA LYS A 232 -6.72 -13.10 3.94
C LYS A 232 -6.00 -11.77 3.63
N GLN A 233 -6.53 -10.97 2.72
CA GLN A 233 -5.99 -9.64 2.39
C GLN A 233 -6.03 -8.68 3.58
N ASN A 234 -7.14 -8.65 4.31
CA ASN A 234 -7.28 -7.77 5.46
C ASN A 234 -6.39 -8.21 6.64
N ALA A 235 -6.26 -9.52 6.85
CA ALA A 235 -5.41 -10.08 7.90
C ALA A 235 -3.93 -9.76 7.66
N VAL A 236 -3.42 -9.97 6.44
CA VAL A 236 -2.01 -9.63 6.13
C VAL A 236 -1.73 -8.14 6.27
N PHE A 237 -2.71 -7.28 5.96
CA PHE A 237 -2.59 -5.85 6.17
C PHE A 237 -2.44 -5.51 7.66
N VAL A 238 -3.31 -6.05 8.52
CA VAL A 238 -3.28 -5.81 9.96
C VAL A 238 -2.02 -6.38 10.61
N LEU A 239 -1.61 -7.60 10.23
CA LEU A 239 -0.36 -8.20 10.72
C LEU A 239 0.85 -7.33 10.38
N LYS A 240 0.91 -6.80 9.16
CA LYS A 240 1.95 -5.86 8.77
C LYS A 240 1.95 -4.59 9.64
N GLU A 241 0.78 -4.02 9.94
CA GLU A 241 0.69 -2.85 10.83
C GLU A 241 1.14 -3.16 12.26
N LEU A 242 0.89 -4.36 12.78
CA LEU A 242 1.38 -4.79 14.10
C LEU A 242 2.90 -4.94 14.11
N LEU A 243 3.45 -5.65 13.13
CA LEU A 243 4.90 -5.90 13.01
C LEU A 243 5.72 -4.63 12.81
N LEU A 244 5.12 -3.58 12.25
CA LEU A 244 5.74 -2.26 12.11
C LEU A 244 5.95 -1.55 13.45
N VAL A 245 5.16 -1.88 14.48
CA VAL A 245 5.10 -1.11 15.73
C VAL A 245 5.93 -1.75 16.84
N ASP A 246 5.92 -3.09 16.97
CA ASP A 246 6.59 -3.76 18.08
C ASP A 246 7.08 -5.17 17.69
N GLN A 247 8.36 -5.44 17.96
CA GLN A 247 9.01 -6.72 17.66
C GLN A 247 8.41 -7.88 18.46
N ARG A 248 7.80 -7.63 19.64
CA ARG A 248 7.16 -8.69 20.46
C ARG A 248 6.08 -9.48 19.73
N TYR A 249 5.47 -8.88 18.70
CA TYR A 249 4.46 -9.56 17.88
C TYR A 249 5.09 -10.58 16.93
N VAL A 250 6.36 -10.40 16.54
CA VAL A 250 7.11 -11.43 15.79
C VAL A 250 7.22 -12.69 16.63
N ASP A 251 7.62 -12.55 17.90
CA ASP A 251 7.78 -13.68 18.81
C ASP A 251 6.46 -14.42 19.04
N SER A 252 5.38 -13.66 19.22
CA SER A 252 4.03 -14.20 19.37
C SER A 252 3.54 -14.92 18.10
N LEU A 253 3.83 -14.37 16.92
CA LEU A 253 3.46 -14.98 15.64
C LEU A 253 4.30 -16.21 15.31
N ALA A 254 5.57 -16.22 15.69
CA ALA A 254 6.47 -17.36 15.49
C ALA A 254 5.98 -18.62 16.22
N ALA A 255 5.22 -18.45 17.32
CA ALA A 255 4.58 -19.55 18.04
C ALA A 255 3.30 -20.09 17.38
N ILE A 256 2.79 -19.44 16.32
CA ILE A 256 1.55 -19.84 15.64
C ILE A 256 1.89 -20.56 14.33
N GLU A 257 1.38 -21.79 14.20
CA GLU A 257 1.59 -22.59 12.99
C GLU A 257 0.91 -21.98 11.75
N GLY A 258 1.51 -22.20 10.58
CA GLY A 258 0.95 -21.78 9.29
C GLY A 258 1.23 -20.34 8.87
N VAL A 259 1.78 -19.48 9.74
CA VAL A 259 2.03 -18.06 9.38
C VAL A 259 3.02 -17.93 8.22
N SER A 260 4.13 -18.67 8.25
CA SER A 260 5.16 -18.61 7.21
C SER A 260 4.65 -19.13 5.87
N GLU A 261 3.96 -20.27 5.90
CA GLU A 261 3.33 -20.92 4.76
C GLU A 261 2.33 -19.97 4.08
N ALA A 262 1.51 -19.29 4.88
CA ALA A 262 0.49 -18.40 4.39
C ALA A 262 1.09 -17.10 3.79
N LEU A 263 2.11 -16.50 4.43
CA LEU A 263 2.81 -15.32 3.89
C LEU A 263 3.51 -15.64 2.56
N VAL A 264 4.20 -16.78 2.49
CA VAL A 264 4.86 -17.26 1.26
C VAL A 264 3.83 -17.55 0.17
N SER A 265 2.67 -18.11 0.51
CA SER A 265 1.60 -18.36 -0.46
C SER A 265 1.07 -17.10 -1.14
N ILE A 266 1.01 -15.96 -0.43
CA ILE A 266 0.58 -14.66 -0.99
C ILE A 266 1.59 -14.11 -2.01
N ILE A 267 2.86 -14.51 -1.91
CA ILE A 267 3.90 -14.13 -2.88
C ILE A 267 3.84 -15.05 -4.11
N ARG A 268 3.65 -16.35 -3.87
CA ARG A 268 3.52 -17.35 -4.94
C ARG A 268 2.27 -17.12 -5.79
N GLU A 269 1.15 -16.79 -5.17
CA GLU A 269 -0.13 -16.52 -5.81
C GLU A 269 -0.61 -15.12 -5.42
N PRO A 270 -0.11 -14.05 -6.08
CA PRO A 270 -0.43 -12.67 -5.73
C PRO A 270 -1.93 -12.38 -5.82
N LEU A 271 -2.52 -11.92 -4.72
CA LEU A 271 -3.93 -11.54 -4.66
C LEU A 271 -4.17 -10.15 -5.26
N CYS A 272 -3.38 -9.18 -4.81
CA CYS A 272 -3.37 -7.80 -5.27
C CYS A 272 -2.07 -7.12 -4.80
N PRO A 273 -1.61 -6.03 -5.44
CA PRO A 273 -0.33 -5.40 -5.10
C PRO A 273 -0.21 -4.98 -3.63
N SER A 274 -1.31 -4.51 -3.00
CA SER A 274 -1.29 -4.08 -1.59
C SER A 274 -1.11 -5.26 -0.63
N ALA A 275 -1.75 -6.40 -0.90
CA ALA A 275 -1.61 -7.60 -0.08
C ALA A 275 -0.21 -8.22 -0.22
N THR A 276 0.31 -8.32 -1.44
CA THR A 276 1.69 -8.80 -1.68
C THR A 276 2.71 -7.88 -1.03
N LYS A 277 2.54 -6.55 -1.13
CA LYS A 277 3.39 -5.59 -0.42
C LYS A 277 3.35 -5.79 1.10
N SER A 278 2.16 -6.05 1.65
CA SER A 278 1.97 -6.27 3.08
C SER A 278 2.63 -7.58 3.52
N SER A 279 2.51 -8.65 2.72
CA SER A 279 3.19 -9.93 2.97
C SER A 279 4.72 -9.77 2.96
N LEU A 280 5.29 -9.16 1.91
CA LEU A 280 6.74 -8.91 1.83
C LEU A 280 7.24 -8.07 3.01
N THR A 281 6.48 -7.05 3.41
CA THR A 281 6.83 -6.20 4.54
C THR A 281 6.74 -6.96 5.86
N ALA A 282 5.72 -7.80 6.05
CA ALA A 282 5.60 -8.67 7.23
C ALA A 282 6.78 -9.64 7.32
N ILE A 283 7.12 -10.34 6.23
CA ILE A 283 8.28 -11.23 6.18
C ILE A 283 9.57 -10.46 6.52
N PHE A 284 9.76 -9.27 5.94
CA PHE A 284 10.93 -8.43 6.23
C PHE A 284 11.11 -8.18 7.73
N TYR A 285 10.05 -7.81 8.46
CA TYR A 285 10.13 -7.60 9.92
C TYR A 285 10.36 -8.90 10.71
N MET A 286 9.85 -10.03 10.21
CA MET A 286 10.04 -11.34 10.87
C MET A 286 11.46 -11.92 10.71
N ILE A 287 12.20 -11.48 9.69
CA ILE A 287 13.58 -11.92 9.45
C ILE A 287 14.63 -10.92 9.96
N LEU A 288 14.22 -9.77 10.49
CA LEU A 288 15.17 -8.83 11.10
C LEU A 288 15.92 -9.50 12.26
N PRO A 289 17.23 -9.24 12.43
CA PRO A 289 18.06 -9.95 13.39
C PRO A 289 17.51 -9.96 14.83
N SER A 290 17.21 -11.16 15.32
CA SER A 290 16.82 -11.51 16.70
C SER A 290 17.06 -13.00 16.97
N GLU A 291 17.05 -13.45 18.23
CA GLU A 291 17.20 -14.88 18.56
C GLU A 291 16.15 -15.79 17.90
N ILE A 292 14.94 -15.27 17.68
CA ILE A 292 13.82 -16.01 17.06
C ILE A 292 13.86 -15.92 15.52
N SER A 293 14.42 -14.83 14.98
CA SER A 293 14.49 -14.57 13.53
C SER A 293 15.24 -15.65 12.76
N GLU A 294 16.25 -16.30 13.36
CA GLU A 294 17.02 -17.36 12.68
C GLU A 294 16.12 -18.56 12.35
N LYS A 295 15.30 -19.01 13.31
CA LYS A 295 14.35 -20.10 13.11
C LYS A 295 13.30 -19.76 12.06
N MET A 296 12.76 -18.54 12.13
CA MET A 296 11.78 -18.06 11.16
C MET A 296 12.38 -17.96 9.75
N THR A 297 13.60 -17.45 9.64
CA THR A 297 14.32 -17.34 8.37
C THR A 297 14.59 -18.71 7.77
N MET A 298 15.04 -19.68 8.58
CA MET A 298 15.20 -21.07 8.15
C MET A 298 13.88 -21.64 7.61
N LYS A 299 12.77 -21.45 8.32
CA LYS A 299 11.45 -21.89 7.88
C LYS A 299 11.02 -21.26 6.54
N PHE A 300 11.21 -19.95 6.37
CA PHE A 300 10.94 -19.30 5.09
C PHE A 300 11.81 -19.84 3.95
N MET A 301 13.08 -20.14 4.23
CA MET A 301 13.98 -20.73 3.25
C MET A 301 13.53 -22.14 2.86
N GLU A 302 13.11 -22.99 3.79
CA GLU A 302 12.58 -24.33 3.51
C GLU A 302 11.33 -24.30 2.61
N LEU A 303 10.51 -23.26 2.75
CA LEU A 303 9.34 -23.01 1.89
C LEU A 303 9.70 -22.50 0.48
N GLY A 304 10.99 -22.40 0.15
CA GLY A 304 11.48 -22.00 -1.17
C GLY A 304 11.33 -20.50 -1.44
N LEU A 305 11.32 -19.66 -0.40
CA LEU A 305 11.12 -18.21 -0.55
C LEU A 305 12.16 -17.55 -1.47
N VAL A 306 13.43 -17.98 -1.41
CA VAL A 306 14.51 -17.39 -2.24
C VAL A 306 14.19 -17.49 -3.74
N SER A 307 13.91 -18.70 -4.23
CA SER A 307 13.58 -18.90 -5.65
C SER A 307 12.31 -18.14 -6.04
N GLN A 308 11.28 -18.15 -5.19
CA GLN A 308 10.04 -17.42 -5.45
C GLN A 308 10.25 -15.90 -5.54
N LEU A 309 11.10 -15.33 -4.69
CA LEU A 309 11.41 -13.90 -4.74
C LEU A 309 12.20 -13.55 -6.01
N LEU A 310 13.13 -14.41 -6.44
CA LEU A 310 13.89 -14.20 -7.67
C LEU A 310 12.98 -14.25 -8.91
N ASP A 311 12.08 -15.23 -8.99
CA ASP A 311 11.08 -15.32 -10.06
C ASP A 311 10.14 -14.10 -10.04
N PHE A 312 9.65 -13.73 -8.86
CA PHE A 312 8.80 -12.56 -8.66
C PHE A 312 9.48 -11.25 -9.11
N LEU A 313 10.79 -11.11 -8.85
CA LEU A 313 11.54 -9.91 -9.20
C LEU A 313 11.69 -9.68 -10.71
N VAL A 314 11.46 -10.68 -11.57
CA VAL A 314 11.61 -10.52 -13.02
C VAL A 314 10.71 -9.40 -13.54
N ASP A 315 9.43 -9.44 -13.18
CA ASP A 315 8.37 -8.58 -13.73
C ASP A 315 7.68 -7.66 -12.69
N ALA A 316 8.08 -7.73 -11.41
CA ALA A 316 7.47 -6.92 -10.37
C ALA A 316 7.59 -5.40 -10.61
N GLU A 317 6.53 -4.67 -10.25
CA GLU A 317 6.54 -3.21 -10.19
C GLU A 317 7.60 -2.68 -9.21
N LYS A 318 8.04 -1.43 -9.41
CA LYS A 318 9.13 -0.84 -8.61
C LYS A 318 8.89 -0.91 -7.10
N SER A 319 7.67 -0.63 -6.64
CA SER A 319 7.35 -0.61 -5.20
C SER A 319 7.41 -1.99 -4.56
N LEU A 320 7.12 -3.05 -5.32
CA LEU A 320 7.19 -4.44 -4.87
C LEU A 320 8.62 -4.98 -4.96
N CYS A 321 9.37 -4.59 -6.01
CA CYS A 321 10.78 -4.92 -6.16
C CYS A 321 11.59 -4.48 -4.94
N GLU A 322 11.40 -3.25 -4.46
CA GLU A 322 12.12 -2.72 -3.30
C GLU A 322 11.89 -3.58 -2.05
N LYS A 323 10.64 -4.02 -1.80
CA LYS A 323 10.31 -4.88 -0.64
C LYS A 323 10.85 -6.29 -0.78
N ALA A 324 10.74 -6.89 -1.97
CA ALA A 324 11.32 -8.22 -2.22
C ALA A 324 12.84 -8.23 -2.09
N LEU A 325 13.53 -7.18 -2.57
CA LEU A 325 14.97 -7.03 -2.38
C LEU A 325 15.36 -6.86 -0.92
N GLY A 326 14.58 -6.11 -0.12
CA GLY A 326 14.82 -6.01 1.32
C GLY A 326 14.70 -7.36 2.03
N VAL A 327 13.75 -8.20 1.63
CA VAL A 327 13.61 -9.57 2.17
C VAL A 327 14.82 -10.44 1.77
N LEU A 328 15.25 -10.40 0.51
CA LEU A 328 16.45 -11.12 0.07
C LEU A 328 17.71 -10.66 0.81
N ASP A 329 17.85 -9.35 1.04
CA ASP A 329 19.00 -8.79 1.75
C ASP A 329 19.08 -9.28 3.20
N GLY A 330 17.95 -9.36 3.91
CA GLY A 330 17.89 -9.93 5.25
C GLY A 330 18.18 -11.44 5.27
N ILE A 331 17.71 -12.20 4.27
CA ILE A 331 18.04 -13.63 4.15
C ILE A 331 19.56 -13.84 3.96
N CYS A 332 20.22 -12.94 3.23
CA CYS A 332 21.67 -13.02 2.98
C CYS A 332 22.55 -12.77 4.21
N ASP A 333 21.99 -12.29 5.32
CA ASP A 333 22.72 -12.22 6.59
C ASP A 333 23.06 -13.63 7.12
N PHE A 334 22.28 -14.64 6.74
CA PHE A 334 22.49 -16.04 7.10
C PHE A 334 23.27 -16.79 6.03
N LYS A 335 24.13 -17.72 6.48
CA LYS A 335 24.98 -18.54 5.60
C LYS A 335 24.16 -19.36 4.59
N GLN A 336 23.16 -20.07 5.08
CA GLN A 336 22.28 -20.90 4.27
C GLN A 336 21.49 -20.08 3.23
N GLY A 337 21.19 -18.81 3.56
CA GLY A 337 20.57 -17.87 2.63
C GLY A 337 21.47 -17.61 1.44
N ARG A 338 22.74 -17.26 1.70
CA ARG A 338 23.74 -17.06 0.64
C ARG A 338 23.93 -18.30 -0.23
N GLU A 339 24.05 -19.47 0.38
CA GLU A 339 24.16 -20.75 -0.35
C GLU A 339 22.98 -20.98 -1.30
N LYS A 340 21.74 -20.69 -0.87
CA LYS A 340 20.56 -20.80 -1.75
C LYS A 340 20.55 -19.78 -2.88
N LEU A 341 21.02 -18.55 -2.64
CA LEU A 341 21.14 -17.55 -3.69
C LEU A 341 22.20 -17.96 -4.72
N TYR A 342 23.34 -18.53 -4.31
CA TYR A 342 24.37 -19.05 -5.23
C TYR A 342 23.85 -20.14 -6.15
N GLN A 343 22.99 -21.03 -5.64
CA GLN A 343 22.42 -22.13 -6.42
C GLN A 343 21.44 -21.65 -7.50
N ASN A 344 20.97 -20.41 -7.45
CA ASN A 344 20.01 -19.88 -8.41
C ASN A 344 20.69 -18.98 -9.44
N ALA A 345 20.71 -19.42 -10.70
CA ALA A 345 21.33 -18.71 -11.83
C ALA A 345 20.72 -17.33 -12.14
N LEU A 346 19.52 -17.02 -11.62
CA LEU A 346 18.92 -15.68 -11.79
C LEU A 346 19.48 -14.64 -10.82
N THR A 347 20.14 -15.07 -9.74
CA THR A 347 20.58 -14.18 -8.65
C THR A 347 21.42 -13.01 -9.14
N ILE A 348 22.63 -13.27 -9.65
CA ILE A 348 23.55 -12.19 -10.04
C ILE A 348 22.97 -11.36 -11.20
N PRO A 349 22.40 -11.96 -12.27
CA PRO A 349 21.81 -11.19 -13.35
C PRO A 349 20.66 -10.28 -12.91
N LEU A 350 19.77 -10.74 -12.03
CA LEU A 350 18.67 -9.92 -11.55
C LEU A 350 19.15 -8.77 -10.67
N LEU A 351 20.06 -9.04 -9.73
CA LEU A 351 20.62 -8.00 -8.85
C LEU A 351 21.30 -6.91 -9.68
N VAL A 352 22.19 -7.29 -10.60
CA VAL A 352 22.87 -6.34 -11.48
C VAL A 352 21.88 -5.60 -12.37
N LYS A 353 20.83 -6.26 -12.89
CA LYS A 353 19.78 -5.63 -13.71
C LYS A 353 18.99 -4.57 -12.93
N LYS A 354 18.70 -4.79 -11.64
CA LYS A 354 17.82 -3.92 -10.83
C LYS A 354 18.53 -2.67 -10.27
N ILE A 355 19.86 -2.69 -10.14
CA ILE A 355 20.66 -1.50 -9.79
C ILE A 355 20.29 -0.31 -10.70
N LEU A 356 20.02 0.85 -10.09
CA LEU A 356 19.63 2.11 -10.76
C LEU A 356 18.31 2.07 -11.55
N ARG A 357 17.52 0.99 -11.48
CA ARG A 357 16.26 0.86 -12.23
C ARG A 357 14.99 0.95 -11.38
N VAL A 358 15.10 0.71 -10.07
CA VAL A 358 13.95 0.62 -9.16
C VAL A 358 13.84 1.88 -8.28
N SER A 359 14.70 1.99 -7.26
CA SER A 359 14.82 3.11 -6.33
C SER A 359 16.25 3.15 -5.77
N GLU A 360 16.59 4.19 -5.01
CA GLU A 360 17.86 4.28 -4.29
C GLU A 360 18.00 3.13 -3.27
N VAL A 361 16.98 2.95 -2.43
CA VAL A 361 16.90 1.87 -1.43
C VAL A 361 17.02 0.48 -2.07
N ALA A 362 16.35 0.24 -3.20
CA ALA A 362 16.48 -1.02 -3.92
C ALA A 362 17.90 -1.24 -4.46
N SER A 363 18.56 -0.18 -4.93
CA SER A 363 19.95 -0.26 -5.37
C SER A 363 20.88 -0.58 -4.20
N GLU A 364 20.60 -0.01 -3.02
CA GLU A 364 21.34 -0.32 -1.80
C GLU A 364 21.19 -1.80 -1.41
N TYR A 365 19.97 -2.35 -1.41
CA TYR A 365 19.76 -3.77 -1.17
C TYR A 365 20.49 -4.65 -2.20
N CYS A 366 20.44 -4.31 -3.49
CA CYS A 366 21.18 -5.06 -4.51
C CYS A 366 22.69 -5.06 -4.24
N LEU A 367 23.27 -3.92 -3.88
CA LEU A 367 24.70 -3.82 -3.56
C LEU A 367 25.04 -4.60 -2.29
N SER A 368 24.22 -4.48 -1.26
CA SER A 368 24.39 -5.20 0.00
C SER A 368 24.39 -6.71 -0.23
N ILE A 369 23.42 -7.23 -0.98
CA ILE A 369 23.36 -8.66 -1.36
C ILE A 369 24.60 -9.06 -2.16
N LEU A 370 24.96 -8.31 -3.20
CA LEU A 370 26.14 -8.64 -4.02
C LEU A 370 27.42 -8.65 -3.20
N LEU A 371 27.58 -7.70 -2.27
CA LEU A 371 28.74 -7.62 -1.39
C LEU A 371 28.80 -8.80 -0.42
N LYS A 372 27.66 -9.17 0.18
CA LYS A 372 27.54 -10.33 1.08
C LYS A 372 27.87 -11.63 0.37
N LEU A 373 27.44 -11.79 -0.89
CA LEU A 373 27.82 -12.92 -1.72
C LEU A 373 29.33 -12.86 -2.02
N CYS A 374 29.83 -11.75 -2.58
CA CYS A 374 31.23 -11.60 -2.98
C CYS A 374 32.26 -11.59 -1.83
N LYS A 375 31.89 -11.84 -0.57
CA LYS A 375 32.79 -11.91 0.61
C LYS A 375 32.62 -13.16 1.46
N SER A 376 31.73 -14.09 1.12
CA SER A 376 31.19 -15.04 2.11
C SER A 376 32.14 -16.13 2.64
N GLY A 377 33.39 -16.19 2.20
CA GLY A 377 34.35 -17.28 2.46
C GLY A 377 34.00 -18.61 1.75
N GLU A 378 33.11 -18.60 0.76
CA GLU A 378 32.39 -19.79 0.26
C GLU A 378 32.78 -20.16 -1.20
N LYS A 379 32.57 -21.43 -1.56
CA LYS A 379 32.68 -21.90 -2.95
C LYS A 379 31.62 -21.18 -3.80
N GLY A 380 32.02 -20.19 -4.59
CA GLY A 380 31.14 -19.40 -5.46
C GLY A 380 31.45 -17.91 -5.49
N GLU A 381 32.28 -17.39 -4.59
CA GLU A 381 32.63 -15.96 -4.56
C GLU A 381 33.26 -15.47 -5.86
N ASP A 382 34.27 -16.19 -6.36
CA ASP A 382 34.98 -15.79 -7.56
C ASP A 382 34.06 -15.88 -8.80
N GLU A 383 33.16 -16.87 -8.83
CA GLU A 383 32.15 -17.00 -9.89
C GLU A 383 31.17 -15.82 -9.84
N ALA A 384 30.65 -15.46 -8.67
CA ALA A 384 29.74 -14.32 -8.51
C ALA A 384 30.42 -12.98 -8.85
N ARG A 385 31.70 -12.80 -8.47
CA ARG A 385 32.50 -11.61 -8.84
C ARG A 385 32.68 -11.52 -10.36
N VAL A 386 33.10 -12.62 -10.99
CA VAL A 386 33.30 -12.69 -12.45
C VAL A 386 31.99 -12.43 -13.18
N GLU A 387 30.90 -13.10 -12.81
CA GLU A 387 29.59 -12.94 -13.43
C GLU A 387 29.07 -11.50 -13.25
N ALA A 388 29.13 -10.95 -12.04
CA ALA A 388 28.70 -9.57 -11.78
C ALA A 388 29.47 -8.57 -12.64
N ALA A 389 30.79 -8.77 -12.78
CA ALA A 389 31.63 -7.93 -13.61
C ALA A 389 31.28 -8.06 -15.10
N GLN A 390 31.06 -9.29 -15.61
CA GLN A 390 30.61 -9.57 -16.98
C GLN A 390 29.26 -8.91 -17.31
N LEU A 391 28.37 -8.82 -16.33
CA LEU A 391 27.04 -8.20 -16.49
C LEU A 391 27.05 -6.67 -16.33
N GLY A 392 28.23 -6.07 -16.18
CA GLY A 392 28.42 -4.63 -16.12
C GLY A 392 28.11 -4.01 -14.76
N ALA A 393 28.25 -4.76 -13.67
CA ALA A 393 28.07 -4.22 -12.31
C ALA A 393 29.05 -3.08 -12.04
N PHE A 394 30.30 -3.20 -12.48
CA PHE A 394 31.35 -2.20 -12.26
C PHE A 394 30.93 -0.80 -12.76
N GLN A 395 30.46 -0.72 -14.01
CA GLN A 395 30.02 0.55 -14.61
C GLN A 395 28.79 1.11 -13.88
N LYS A 396 27.82 0.27 -13.53
CA LYS A 396 26.63 0.71 -12.79
C LYS A 396 26.96 1.25 -11.41
N ILE A 397 27.90 0.62 -10.71
CA ILE A 397 28.36 1.03 -9.37
C ILE A 397 29.12 2.37 -9.43
N ILE A 398 29.89 2.62 -10.49
CA ILE A 398 30.50 3.95 -10.72
C ILE A 398 29.43 5.02 -10.92
N VAL A 399 28.39 4.75 -11.73
CA VAL A 399 27.29 5.70 -11.93
C VAL A 399 26.56 5.98 -10.62
N LEU A 400 26.33 4.96 -9.79
CA LEU A 400 25.80 5.12 -8.43
C LEU A 400 26.62 6.13 -7.62
N LEU A 401 27.95 5.96 -7.57
CA LEU A 401 28.86 6.87 -6.86
C LEU A 401 28.75 8.32 -7.37
N GLN A 402 28.54 8.51 -8.68
CA GLN A 402 28.44 9.82 -9.33
C GLN A 402 27.10 10.52 -9.09
N VAL A 403 26.00 9.78 -9.08
CA VAL A 403 24.64 10.31 -8.85
C VAL A 403 24.44 10.74 -7.39
N GLY A 404 25.32 10.28 -6.50
CA GLY A 404 25.30 10.58 -5.08
C GLY A 404 24.68 9.43 -4.30
N CYS A 405 25.38 8.98 -3.26
CA CYS A 405 24.96 7.94 -2.34
C CYS A 405 25.08 8.46 -0.90
N GLY A 406 24.20 8.00 0.00
CA GLY A 406 24.34 8.22 1.45
C GLY A 406 25.67 7.67 2.00
N GLY A 407 26.04 8.07 3.22
CA GLY A 407 27.34 7.72 3.83
C GLY A 407 27.65 6.22 3.84
N ASP A 408 26.77 5.40 4.44
CA ASP A 408 26.91 3.94 4.52
C ASP A 408 26.98 3.28 3.12
N MET A 409 26.21 3.80 2.17
CA MET A 409 26.19 3.29 0.79
C MET A 409 27.51 3.56 0.06
N LYS A 410 28.23 4.67 0.35
CA LYS A 410 29.54 4.96 -0.26
C LYS A 410 30.60 3.94 0.11
N ASP A 411 30.60 3.44 1.35
CA ASP A 411 31.55 2.44 1.80
C ASP A 411 31.31 1.11 1.08
N LYS A 412 30.04 0.66 1.02
CA LYS A 412 29.63 -0.54 0.25
C LYS A 412 30.01 -0.44 -1.22
N VAL A 413 29.76 0.72 -1.84
CA VAL A 413 30.12 1.01 -3.25
C VAL A 413 31.62 0.91 -3.46
N THR A 414 32.41 1.58 -2.62
CA THR A 414 33.87 1.62 -2.73
C THR A 414 34.47 0.23 -2.59
N GLU A 415 33.96 -0.55 -1.64
CA GLU A 415 34.42 -1.90 -1.41
C GLU A 415 34.07 -2.85 -2.56
N MET A 416 32.84 -2.78 -3.07
CA MET A 416 32.44 -3.57 -4.23
C MET A 416 33.29 -3.25 -5.46
N LEU A 417 33.63 -1.98 -5.68
CA LEU A 417 34.54 -1.58 -6.77
C LEU A 417 35.93 -2.19 -6.61
N LYS A 418 36.48 -2.24 -5.39
CA LYS A 418 37.78 -2.90 -5.13
C LYS A 418 37.75 -4.38 -5.49
N LEU A 419 36.69 -5.09 -5.10
CA LEU A 419 36.52 -6.52 -5.39
C LEU A 419 36.42 -6.77 -6.90
N LEU A 420 35.63 -5.96 -7.61
CA LEU A 420 35.42 -6.12 -9.05
C LEU A 420 36.62 -5.66 -9.90
N ASN A 421 37.44 -4.73 -9.40
CA ASN A 421 38.58 -4.20 -10.14
C ASN A 421 39.61 -5.28 -10.51
N LEU A 422 39.72 -6.35 -9.71
CA LEU A 422 40.60 -7.49 -9.98
C LEU A 422 40.22 -8.27 -11.24
N TYR A 423 38.98 -8.14 -11.70
CA TYR A 423 38.45 -8.86 -12.85
C TYR A 423 38.22 -7.95 -14.06
N LYS A 424 38.52 -6.65 -13.93
CA LYS A 424 38.31 -5.65 -14.98
C LYS A 424 39.05 -6.00 -16.28
N ASP A 425 40.30 -6.42 -16.18
CA ASP A 425 41.15 -6.71 -17.34
C ASP A 425 40.81 -8.08 -18.00
N ARG A 426 40.02 -8.92 -17.33
CA ARG A 426 39.51 -10.19 -17.91
C ARG A 426 38.24 -10.01 -18.74
N LEU A 427 37.71 -8.78 -18.81
CA LEU A 427 36.41 -8.45 -19.40
C LEU A 427 36.50 -7.74 -20.75
N ASP A 428 37.72 -7.43 -21.22
CA ASP A 428 37.97 -6.74 -22.50
C ASP A 428 37.44 -7.49 -23.74
N CYS A 429 36.88 -8.68 -23.57
CA CYS A 429 36.20 -9.44 -24.63
C CYS A 429 34.67 -9.23 -24.71
N ILE A 430 34.06 -8.40 -23.85
CA ILE A 430 32.60 -8.17 -23.88
C ILE A 430 32.30 -6.76 -24.42
N ASP A 431 31.61 -6.74 -25.56
CA ASP A 431 31.25 -5.58 -26.35
C ASP A 431 30.58 -4.47 -25.50
N SER A 432 31.36 -3.45 -25.19
CA SER A 432 30.95 -2.27 -24.40
C SER A 432 29.81 -1.48 -25.05
N SER A 433 29.45 -1.79 -26.31
CA SER A 433 28.36 -1.13 -27.05
C SER A 433 26.96 -1.62 -26.70
N MET A 434 26.80 -2.76 -26.00
CA MET A 434 25.48 -3.33 -25.65
C MET A 434 24.87 -2.79 -24.34
N HIS A 435 25.67 -2.23 -23.42
CA HIS A 435 25.24 -2.02 -22.03
C HIS A 435 24.45 -0.72 -21.74
N PHE A 436 24.32 0.21 -22.70
CA PHE A 436 23.66 1.50 -22.45
C PHE A 436 22.44 1.81 -23.33
N LYS A 437 22.05 0.94 -24.27
CA LYS A 437 20.87 1.16 -25.13
C LYS A 437 19.52 1.16 -24.39
N PHE A 438 19.48 0.70 -23.14
CA PHE A 438 18.24 0.62 -22.33
C PHE A 438 18.19 1.60 -21.15
N LEU A 439 19.14 2.54 -21.03
CA LEU A 439 18.96 3.71 -20.16
C LEU A 439 18.01 4.71 -20.86
N LYS A 440 16.73 4.34 -21.00
CA LYS A 440 15.69 5.35 -21.21
C LYS A 440 15.65 6.21 -19.95
N LYS A 441 16.24 7.40 -20.05
CA LYS A 441 16.04 8.50 -19.10
C LYS A 441 14.53 8.71 -18.93
N SER A 442 14.01 8.39 -17.75
CA SER A 442 12.85 9.09 -17.23
C SER A 442 13.38 10.09 -16.21
N PHE A 443 13.63 11.32 -16.66
CA PHE A 443 13.57 12.48 -15.78
C PHE A 443 12.12 12.73 -15.39
#